data_AF-A0A930RQL2-F1
#
_entry.id   AF-A0A930RQL2-F1
#
_cell.length_a   1.000
_cell.length_b   1.000
_cell.length_c   1.000
_cell.angle_alpha   90.00
_cell.angle_beta   90.00
_cell.angle_gamma   90.00
#
_symmetry.space_group_name_H-M   'P 1'
#
loop_
_entity.id
_entity.type
_entity.pdbx_description
1 polymer ?
#
loop_
_entity_poly.entity_id
_entity_poly.type
_entity_poly.pdbx_seq_one_letter_code
_entity_poly.pdbx_strand_id
1 'polypeptide(L)'
;MIEKSLLKRGRILKKYTISRKQTLTLASVVLGTVFTGTTIVSADDVAPSTTQAAPAATTAAKSPITAATEEINAKANTPVVTADKAKTGDIIAVDVKKTGPSAKTDGADTTTTSTATIKTTSLADPNTPVGTSKPVSSTKTATSTKETADYTETTTETVNKTTVVEVTKEADVVNKKEVQATSDIVFVIDKSTSMDSHIRDTMKNVETFVRNLSAKNIQARLGLVEYERASEVKYHDFNGSKFTSDPESFISALKTIKTKGYYENATVPLHHIATSGDYNWGTGANNHRFAFLITDEDIDLTKDTPTKEATLKALQDAGISLTVVGETREKKDFDPLVNGTNGLYLDIDKNFANLLNVQFANKVVETVQKGRVFKVQTDKYELISKSHRVAKAKPQTPSIQTPATPTPTPQKPAVLTPAKPTVFTPAKNEPAKTAVYIAPAALPQKEASLPNTGSKTSIALTTLGLGLLSMGAAFGLSRKTKKD
;
A
#
# COMPACT_ATOMS: atom_id res chain seq x y z
N MET A 1 25.36 -5.42 -50.04
CA MET A 1 26.45 -5.69 -49.08
C MET A 1 26.15 -4.86 -47.85
N ILE A 2 25.61 -5.37 -46.72
CA ILE A 2 26.20 -6.32 -45.74
C ILE A 2 27.52 -5.69 -45.21
N GLU A 3 27.70 -5.32 -43.93
CA GLU A 3 27.50 -6.15 -42.73
C GLU A 3 27.44 -5.40 -41.36
N LYS A 4 26.71 -6.07 -40.44
CA LYS A 4 26.57 -6.12 -38.96
C LYS A 4 27.75 -5.59 -38.10
N SER A 5 27.62 -5.13 -36.83
CA SER A 5 27.08 -5.85 -35.65
C SER A 5 27.18 -5.04 -34.32
N LEU A 6 26.07 -4.95 -33.57
CA LEU A 6 25.84 -5.16 -32.11
C LEU A 6 26.82 -4.62 -31.02
N LEU A 7 26.30 -3.87 -30.02
CA LEU A 7 26.18 -4.34 -28.61
C LEU A 7 25.32 -3.47 -27.64
N LYS A 8 24.25 -4.11 -27.13
CA LYS A 8 23.63 -4.08 -25.78
C LYS A 8 23.32 -2.75 -25.05
N ARG A 9 22.03 -2.41 -24.97
CA ARG A 9 21.40 -1.87 -23.74
C ARG A 9 20.17 -2.69 -23.36
N GLY A 10 20.22 -3.29 -22.17
CA GLY A 10 19.18 -4.17 -21.63
C GLY A 10 17.90 -3.40 -21.29
N ARG A 11 16.79 -3.81 -21.91
CA ARG A 11 15.44 -3.35 -21.65
C ARG A 11 14.70 -4.47 -20.91
N ILE A 12 14.57 -4.36 -19.58
CA ILE A 12 13.74 -5.28 -18.80
C ILE A 12 12.31 -4.75 -18.83
N LEU A 13 11.52 -5.24 -19.78
CA LEU A 13 10.06 -5.03 -19.82
C LEU A 13 9.39 -6.29 -19.27
N LYS A 14 9.06 -6.30 -17.97
CA LYS A 14 8.17 -7.34 -17.40
C LYS A 14 6.73 -7.00 -17.76
N LYS A 15 6.19 -7.74 -18.74
CA LYS A 15 4.76 -7.78 -19.07
C LYS A 15 3.99 -8.45 -17.94
N TYR A 16 3.02 -7.77 -17.33
CA TYR A 16 1.90 -8.42 -16.65
C TYR A 16 0.64 -8.22 -17.50
N THR A 17 0.23 -9.31 -18.16
CA THR A 17 -1.03 -9.42 -18.90
C THR A 17 -2.16 -9.59 -17.91
N ILE A 18 -3.03 -8.57 -17.76
CA ILE A 18 -4.31 -8.71 -17.08
C ILE A 18 -5.33 -9.20 -18.12
N SER A 19 -5.62 -10.49 -18.10
CA SER A 19 -6.68 -11.09 -18.92
C SER A 19 -8.04 -10.76 -18.31
N ARG A 20 -8.79 -9.86 -18.96
CA ARG A 20 -10.25 -9.77 -18.81
C ARG A 20 -10.88 -10.91 -19.60
N LYS A 21 -11.53 -11.85 -18.92
CA LYS A 21 -12.63 -12.63 -19.49
C LYS A 21 -13.75 -12.68 -18.47
N GLN A 22 -14.76 -11.86 -18.69
CA GLN A 22 -16.09 -12.01 -18.10
C GLN A 22 -16.80 -13.15 -18.83
N THR A 23 -17.29 -14.14 -18.09
CA THR A 23 -18.33 -15.04 -18.58
C THR A 23 -19.50 -14.92 -17.62
N LEU A 24 -20.58 -14.35 -18.15
CA LEU A 24 -21.87 -14.16 -17.52
C LEU A 24 -22.59 -15.52 -17.44
N THR A 25 -23.12 -15.91 -16.28
CA THR A 25 -24.12 -16.99 -16.22
C THR A 25 -25.22 -16.57 -15.26
N LEU A 26 -26.39 -16.34 -15.86
CA LEU A 26 -27.64 -15.93 -15.25
C LEU A 26 -28.26 -17.15 -14.55
N ALA A 27 -28.66 -17.03 -13.28
CA ALA A 27 -29.55 -17.99 -12.64
C ALA A 27 -30.59 -17.25 -11.79
N SER A 28 -31.84 -17.57 -12.08
CA SER A 28 -33.09 -16.92 -11.69
C SER A 28 -33.41 -17.02 -10.20
N VAL A 29 -34.00 -15.93 -9.67
CA VAL A 29 -34.54 -15.81 -8.31
C VAL A 29 -35.97 -16.34 -8.27
N VAL A 30 -36.28 -17.22 -7.32
CA VAL A 30 -37.65 -17.45 -6.84
C VAL A 30 -37.72 -16.92 -5.41
N LEU A 31 -38.58 -15.91 -5.22
CA LEU A 31 -38.78 -15.18 -3.97
C LEU A 31 -39.79 -15.95 -3.09
N GLY A 32 -39.39 -16.37 -1.89
CA GLY A 32 -40.26 -16.99 -0.90
C GLY A 32 -40.36 -16.11 0.35
N THR A 33 -41.55 -15.55 0.60
CA THR A 33 -41.92 -14.73 1.76
C THR A 33 -41.84 -15.50 3.08
N VAL A 34 -41.31 -14.89 4.14
CA VAL A 34 -41.45 -15.37 5.52
C VAL A 34 -42.11 -14.30 6.38
N PHE A 35 -43.16 -14.74 7.08
CA PHE A 35 -44.01 -14.02 8.03
C PHE A 35 -43.21 -13.29 9.12
N THR A 36 -43.50 -11.99 9.31
CA THR A 36 -43.23 -11.27 10.55
C THR A 36 -44.44 -11.42 11.48
N GLY A 37 -44.29 -12.18 12.56
CA GLY A 37 -45.25 -12.19 13.65
C GLY A 37 -45.15 -10.88 14.44
N THR A 38 -46.05 -9.94 14.18
CA THR A 38 -46.29 -8.77 15.02
C THR A 38 -47.27 -9.16 16.11
N THR A 39 -46.90 -9.00 17.39
CA THR A 39 -47.85 -9.11 18.50
C THR A 39 -48.65 -7.81 18.57
N ILE A 40 -49.94 -7.90 18.26
CA ILE A 40 -50.91 -6.82 18.45
C ILE A 40 -51.20 -6.73 19.96
N VAL A 41 -50.89 -5.60 20.58
CA VAL A 41 -51.39 -5.23 21.90
C VAL A 41 -52.75 -4.56 21.71
N SER A 42 -53.81 -5.14 22.26
CA SER A 42 -55.07 -4.43 22.50
C SER A 42 -55.03 -3.79 23.88
N ALA A 43 -55.50 -2.54 23.97
CA ALA A 43 -55.60 -1.75 25.19
C ALA A 43 -57.00 -1.87 25.84
N ASP A 44 -57.05 -1.45 27.10
CA ASP A 44 -58.17 -1.30 28.06
C ASP A 44 -58.77 -2.55 28.71
N ASP A 45 -58.48 -2.78 30.01
CA ASP A 45 -59.20 -2.14 31.13
C ASP A 45 -58.40 -2.26 32.46
N VAL A 46 -58.68 -1.40 33.44
CA VAL A 46 -57.89 -1.13 34.67
C VAL A 46 -58.38 -1.92 35.90
N ALA A 47 -57.46 -2.49 36.72
CA ALA A 47 -57.41 -2.52 38.22
C ALA A 47 -56.47 -3.67 38.75
N PRO A 48 -56.06 -3.74 40.05
CA PRO A 48 -54.70 -3.38 40.48
C PRO A 48 -53.83 -4.54 41.05
N SER A 49 -52.53 -4.34 40.94
CA SER A 49 -51.40 -4.84 41.76
C SER A 49 -51.54 -6.16 42.55
N THR A 50 -50.86 -7.20 42.07
CA THR A 50 -50.03 -8.08 42.91
C THR A 50 -48.75 -8.44 42.14
N THR A 51 -47.61 -7.88 42.55
CA THR A 51 -46.30 -8.17 41.96
C THR A 51 -45.86 -9.55 42.40
N GLN A 52 -46.15 -10.57 41.59
CA GLN A 52 -45.47 -11.87 41.66
C GLN A 52 -44.39 -11.87 40.57
N ALA A 53 -43.12 -11.96 40.99
CA ALA A 53 -41.99 -11.97 40.07
C ALA A 53 -42.11 -13.15 39.09
N ALA A 54 -42.21 -12.84 37.80
CA ALA A 54 -42.11 -13.83 36.73
C ALA A 54 -40.72 -14.48 36.76
N PRO A 55 -40.59 -15.80 36.54
CA PRO A 55 -39.30 -16.46 36.46
C PRO A 55 -38.47 -15.83 35.35
N ALA A 56 -37.24 -15.44 35.66
CA ALA A 56 -36.30 -14.95 34.66
C ALA A 56 -36.11 -16.03 33.58
N ALA A 57 -36.46 -15.68 32.33
CA ALA A 57 -36.17 -16.52 31.19
C ALA A 57 -34.64 -16.65 31.06
N THR A 58 -34.12 -17.84 31.37
CA THR A 58 -32.72 -18.18 31.11
C THR A 58 -32.50 -18.26 29.61
N THR A 59 -31.86 -17.24 29.03
CA THR A 59 -31.42 -17.26 27.63
C THR A 59 -30.47 -18.45 27.45
N ALA A 60 -30.88 -19.45 26.65
CA ALA A 60 -30.05 -20.61 26.35
C ALA A 60 -28.71 -20.14 25.73
N ALA A 61 -27.58 -20.62 26.25
CA ALA A 61 -26.26 -20.27 25.74
C ALA A 61 -26.15 -20.69 24.26
N LYS A 62 -25.72 -19.76 23.39
CA LYS A 62 -25.51 -20.02 21.96
C LYS A 62 -24.46 -21.13 21.75
N SER A 63 -24.66 -21.98 20.74
CA SER A 63 -23.70 -23.04 20.41
C SER A 63 -22.35 -22.45 19.94
N PRO A 64 -21.21 -23.16 20.16
CA PRO A 64 -19.90 -22.71 19.70
C PRO A 64 -19.82 -22.47 18.19
N ILE A 65 -20.43 -23.35 17.38
CA ILE A 65 -20.43 -23.22 15.92
C ILE A 65 -21.27 -22.02 15.48
N THR A 66 -22.44 -21.79 16.09
CA THR A 66 -23.26 -20.60 15.81
C THR A 66 -22.49 -19.32 16.12
N ALA A 67 -21.88 -19.23 17.31
CA ALA A 67 -21.11 -18.06 17.72
C ALA A 67 -19.90 -17.81 16.80
N ALA A 68 -19.17 -18.86 16.41
CA ALA A 68 -18.05 -18.74 15.47
C ALA A 68 -18.52 -18.30 14.07
N THR A 69 -19.68 -18.77 13.62
CA THR A 69 -20.26 -18.38 12.33
C THR A 69 -20.66 -16.90 12.32
N GLU A 70 -21.26 -16.41 13.41
CA GLU A 70 -21.55 -14.98 13.61
C GLU A 70 -20.25 -14.16 13.58
N GLU A 71 -19.21 -14.58 14.30
CA GLU A 71 -17.89 -13.90 14.30
C GLU A 71 -17.27 -13.86 12.90
N ILE A 72 -17.28 -14.99 12.19
CA ILE A 72 -16.73 -15.10 10.83
C ILE A 72 -17.46 -14.13 9.88
N ASN A 73 -18.78 -14.06 9.96
CA ASN A 73 -19.58 -13.20 9.11
C ASN A 73 -19.39 -11.72 9.46
N ALA A 74 -19.29 -11.39 10.76
CA ALA A 74 -18.99 -10.02 11.19
C ALA A 74 -17.64 -9.56 10.64
N LYS A 75 -16.59 -10.39 10.78
CA LYS A 75 -15.25 -10.08 10.26
C LYS A 75 -15.22 -9.98 8.74
N ALA A 76 -15.92 -10.87 8.04
CA ALA A 76 -16.00 -10.85 6.57
C ALA A 76 -16.62 -9.56 6.01
N ASN A 77 -17.51 -8.92 6.76
CA ASN A 77 -18.22 -7.71 6.35
C ASN A 77 -17.62 -6.42 6.94
N THR A 78 -16.39 -6.48 7.43
CA THR A 78 -15.73 -5.28 7.98
C THR A 78 -15.50 -4.26 6.86
N PRO A 79 -15.88 -2.97 7.05
CA PRO A 79 -15.64 -1.93 6.06
C PRO A 79 -14.16 -1.76 5.72
N VAL A 80 -13.86 -1.50 4.45
CA VAL A 80 -12.50 -1.27 3.97
C VAL A 80 -12.32 0.16 3.46
N VAL A 81 -11.18 0.76 3.77
CA VAL A 81 -10.75 2.08 3.30
C VAL A 81 -9.77 1.91 2.14
N THR A 82 -9.84 2.76 1.12
CA THR A 82 -8.89 2.71 0.02
C THR A 82 -7.49 3.08 0.51
N ALA A 83 -6.47 2.34 0.06
CA ALA A 83 -5.12 2.43 0.60
C ALA A 83 -4.43 3.81 0.42
N ASP A 84 -4.93 4.65 -0.49
CA ASP A 84 -4.50 6.04 -0.72
C ASP A 84 -5.07 7.04 0.31
N LYS A 85 -6.14 6.68 1.00
CA LYS A 85 -6.85 7.52 1.99
C LYS A 85 -6.81 6.95 3.41
N ALA A 86 -6.33 5.72 3.56
CA ALA A 86 -6.25 5.02 4.82
C ALA A 86 -5.27 5.71 5.78
N LYS A 87 -5.68 5.82 7.05
CA LYS A 87 -4.86 6.26 8.18
C LYS A 87 -4.40 5.04 8.99
N THR A 88 -3.42 5.23 9.87
CA THR A 88 -2.96 4.17 10.77
C THR A 88 -4.14 3.60 11.57
N GLY A 89 -4.29 2.27 11.53
CA GLY A 89 -5.40 1.52 12.12
C GLY A 89 -6.48 1.13 11.11
N ASP A 90 -6.60 1.81 9.97
CA ASP A 90 -7.64 1.52 8.99
C ASP A 90 -7.43 0.15 8.33
N ILE A 91 -8.53 -0.58 8.15
CA ILE A 91 -8.55 -1.84 7.42
C ILE A 91 -8.64 -1.51 5.92
N ILE A 92 -7.71 -2.04 5.14
CA ILE A 92 -7.61 -1.77 3.69
C ILE A 92 -8.03 -2.96 2.84
N ALA A 93 -8.05 -4.16 3.41
CA ALA A 93 -8.51 -5.37 2.73
C ALA A 93 -8.98 -6.43 3.73
N VAL A 94 -10.01 -7.19 3.33
CA VAL A 94 -10.48 -8.39 4.01
C VAL A 94 -10.62 -9.50 2.98
N ASP A 95 -9.85 -10.56 3.12
CA ASP A 95 -9.93 -11.75 2.26
C ASP A 95 -10.53 -12.92 3.04
N VAL A 96 -11.51 -13.60 2.44
CA VAL A 96 -12.23 -14.71 3.08
C VAL A 96 -12.16 -15.95 2.20
N LYS A 97 -11.69 -17.06 2.77
CA LYS A 97 -11.70 -18.38 2.15
C LYS A 97 -12.47 -19.35 3.04
N LYS A 98 -13.54 -19.96 2.54
CA LYS A 98 -14.34 -20.96 3.24
C LYS A 98 -14.28 -22.29 2.51
N THR A 99 -14.29 -23.39 3.26
CA THR A 99 -14.48 -24.75 2.74
C THR A 99 -15.76 -25.29 3.34
N GLY A 100 -16.67 -25.78 2.48
CA GLY A 100 -17.95 -26.34 2.90
C GLY A 100 -17.82 -27.58 3.79
N PRO A 101 -18.94 -28.05 4.35
CA PRO A 101 -18.93 -29.20 5.25
C PRO A 101 -18.48 -30.46 4.53
N SER A 102 -17.55 -31.18 5.15
CA SER A 102 -17.16 -32.53 4.78
C SER A 102 -17.60 -33.49 5.88
N ALA A 103 -18.38 -34.52 5.53
CA ALA A 103 -18.93 -35.48 6.48
C ALA A 103 -18.21 -36.82 6.39
N LYS A 104 -17.96 -37.45 7.54
CA LYS A 104 -17.47 -38.82 7.67
C LYS A 104 -18.36 -39.57 8.65
N THR A 105 -18.81 -40.77 8.28
CA THR A 105 -19.65 -41.63 9.13
C THR A 105 -18.89 -42.90 9.45
N ASP A 106 -18.87 -43.27 10.73
CA ASP A 106 -18.26 -44.50 11.24
C ASP A 106 -19.24 -45.14 12.23
N GLY A 107 -19.94 -46.20 11.79
CA GLY A 107 -21.02 -46.81 12.55
C GLY A 107 -22.11 -45.80 12.94
N ALA A 108 -22.29 -45.60 14.24
CA ALA A 108 -23.26 -44.67 14.82
C ALA A 108 -22.75 -43.22 14.93
N ASP A 109 -21.47 -42.97 14.64
CA ASP A 109 -20.84 -41.66 14.68
C ASP A 109 -20.90 -40.98 13.31
N THR A 110 -21.24 -39.69 13.28
CA THR A 110 -21.06 -38.83 12.10
C THR A 110 -20.31 -37.57 12.51
N THR A 111 -19.20 -37.28 11.83
CA THR A 111 -18.40 -36.06 12.03
C THR A 111 -18.47 -35.18 10.80
N THR A 112 -18.86 -33.92 10.98
CA THR A 112 -18.88 -32.90 9.93
C THR A 112 -17.84 -31.83 10.24
N THR A 113 -16.97 -31.52 9.28
CA THR A 113 -15.94 -30.47 9.42
C THR A 113 -16.08 -29.42 8.34
N SER A 114 -16.11 -28.15 8.73
CA SER A 114 -16.01 -26.98 7.84
C SER A 114 -14.82 -26.11 8.25
N THR A 115 -14.23 -25.37 7.32
CA THR A 115 -13.14 -24.44 7.64
C THR A 115 -13.38 -23.05 7.08
N ALA A 116 -12.87 -22.04 7.78
CA ALA A 116 -12.82 -20.67 7.31
C ALA A 116 -11.45 -20.05 7.58
N THR A 117 -10.96 -19.23 6.68
CA THR A 117 -9.76 -18.40 6.86
C THR A 117 -10.13 -16.98 6.51
N ILE A 118 -9.87 -16.05 7.42
CA ILE A 118 -10.09 -14.62 7.24
C ILE A 118 -8.74 -13.93 7.37
N LYS A 119 -8.32 -13.20 6.35
CA LYS A 119 -7.17 -12.30 6.41
C LYS A 119 -7.66 -10.87 6.44
N THR A 120 -7.29 -10.14 7.49
CA THR A 120 -7.60 -8.72 7.65
C THR A 120 -6.30 -7.94 7.56
N THR A 121 -6.19 -7.07 6.56
CA THR A 121 -5.00 -6.23 6.35
C THR A 121 -5.31 -4.80 6.78
N SER A 122 -4.48 -4.25 7.65
CA SER A 122 -4.59 -2.89 8.17
C SER A 122 -3.31 -2.10 7.97
N LEU A 123 -3.42 -0.77 7.88
CA LEU A 123 -2.27 0.11 7.88
C LEU A 123 -1.75 0.24 9.32
N ALA A 124 -0.47 -0.06 9.54
CA ALA A 124 0.15 -0.01 10.86
C ALA A 124 0.90 1.30 11.09
N ASP A 125 1.36 1.53 12.33
CA ASP A 125 2.28 2.63 12.62
C ASP A 125 3.61 2.38 11.87
N PRO A 126 4.23 3.42 11.28
CA PRO A 126 5.50 3.29 10.55
C PRO A 126 6.65 2.66 11.36
N ASN A 127 6.61 2.72 12.70
CA ASN A 127 7.63 2.17 13.58
C ASN A 127 7.28 0.76 14.12
N THR A 128 6.17 0.17 13.66
CA THR A 128 5.79 -1.18 14.08
C THR A 128 6.87 -2.18 13.62
N PRO A 129 7.42 -3.02 14.51
CA PRO A 129 8.42 -4.01 14.14
C PRO A 129 7.87 -4.99 13.09
N VAL A 130 8.65 -5.22 12.04
CA VAL A 130 8.33 -6.22 11.01
C VAL A 130 8.56 -7.64 11.54
N GLY A 131 7.75 -8.59 11.08
CA GLY A 131 7.87 -10.00 11.44
C GLY A 131 6.54 -10.71 11.63
N THR A 132 6.61 -11.99 11.96
CA THR A 132 5.44 -12.86 12.15
C THR A 132 5.32 -13.28 13.61
N SER A 133 4.12 -13.17 14.17
CA SER A 133 3.85 -13.63 15.53
C SER A 133 3.85 -15.15 15.62
N LYS A 134 4.10 -15.69 16.82
CA LYS A 134 3.76 -17.10 17.10
C LYS A 134 2.24 -17.29 16.96
N PRO A 135 1.77 -18.45 16.45
CA PRO A 135 0.34 -18.74 16.38
C PRO A 135 -0.29 -18.82 17.76
N VAL A 136 -1.46 -18.20 17.94
CA VAL A 136 -2.28 -18.30 19.15
C VAL A 136 -3.51 -19.12 18.83
N SER A 137 -3.73 -20.22 19.56
CA SER A 137 -4.86 -21.12 19.34
C SER A 137 -5.82 -21.14 20.52
N SER A 138 -7.10 -21.31 20.24
CA SER A 138 -8.17 -21.48 21.22
C SER A 138 -9.17 -22.52 20.74
N THR A 139 -9.72 -23.31 21.67
CA THR A 139 -10.75 -24.31 21.38
C THR A 139 -11.97 -24.07 22.26
N LYS A 140 -13.17 -24.14 21.67
CA LYS A 140 -14.43 -24.12 22.39
C LYS A 140 -15.21 -25.38 22.06
N THR A 141 -15.80 -26.02 23.07
CA THR A 141 -16.57 -27.25 22.90
C THR A 141 -17.87 -27.19 23.68
N ALA A 142 -18.94 -27.73 23.12
CA ALA A 142 -20.22 -27.92 23.78
C ALA A 142 -20.86 -29.23 23.36
N THR A 143 -21.62 -29.86 24.26
CA THR A 143 -22.35 -31.09 23.98
C THR A 143 -23.82 -30.90 24.28
N SER A 144 -24.67 -31.39 23.38
CA SER A 144 -26.12 -31.40 23.52
C SER A 144 -26.65 -32.81 23.26
N THR A 145 -27.72 -33.18 23.96
CA THR A 145 -28.39 -34.46 23.77
C THR A 145 -29.82 -34.23 23.33
N LYS A 146 -30.19 -34.85 22.21
CA LYS A 146 -31.56 -34.90 21.73
C LYS A 146 -32.11 -36.29 22.00
N GLU A 147 -33.23 -36.33 22.69
CA GLU A 147 -33.93 -37.56 23.01
C GLU A 147 -35.20 -37.68 22.18
N THR A 148 -35.42 -38.85 21.58
CA THR A 148 -36.65 -39.18 20.85
C THR A 148 -37.20 -40.51 21.37
N ALA A 149 -38.36 -40.93 20.86
CA ALA A 149 -38.94 -42.25 21.18
C ALA A 149 -38.04 -43.40 20.70
N ASP A 150 -37.34 -43.22 19.57
CA ASP A 150 -36.61 -44.30 18.88
C ASP A 150 -35.10 -44.28 19.17
N TYR A 151 -34.52 -43.12 19.50
CA TYR A 151 -33.08 -42.97 19.74
C TYR A 151 -32.73 -41.80 20.66
N THR A 152 -31.52 -41.86 21.21
CA THR A 152 -30.82 -40.74 21.85
C THR A 152 -29.65 -40.33 20.95
N GLU A 153 -29.55 -39.04 20.62
CA GLU A 153 -28.48 -38.47 19.80
C GLU A 153 -27.68 -37.46 20.62
N THR A 154 -26.40 -37.74 20.83
CA THR A 154 -25.48 -36.79 21.48
C THR A 154 -24.66 -36.10 20.40
N THR A 155 -24.73 -34.77 20.35
CA THR A 155 -23.96 -33.93 19.43
C THR A 155 -22.94 -33.13 20.21
N THR A 156 -21.66 -33.29 19.88
CA THR A 156 -20.56 -32.47 20.38
C THR A 156 -20.07 -31.56 19.27
N GLU A 157 -20.12 -30.26 19.54
CA GLU A 157 -19.58 -29.24 18.66
C GLU A 157 -18.26 -28.72 19.20
N THR A 158 -17.26 -28.62 18.34
CA THR A 158 -15.94 -28.09 18.65
C THR A 158 -15.56 -27.04 17.61
N VAL A 159 -15.07 -25.90 18.07
CA VAL A 159 -14.47 -24.86 17.23
C VAL A 159 -13.02 -24.68 17.63
N ASN A 160 -12.11 -24.96 16.71
CA ASN A 160 -10.70 -24.59 16.83
C ASN A 160 -10.47 -23.29 16.07
N LYS A 161 -9.87 -22.30 16.74
CA LYS A 161 -9.45 -21.05 16.12
C LYS A 161 -7.95 -20.86 16.31
N THR A 162 -7.26 -20.48 15.24
CA THR A 162 -5.85 -20.09 15.29
C THR A 162 -5.67 -18.72 14.66
N THR A 163 -4.95 -17.84 15.35
CA THR A 163 -4.66 -16.47 14.91
C THR A 163 -3.16 -16.29 14.71
N VAL A 164 -2.76 -15.71 13.58
CA VAL A 164 -1.37 -15.31 13.28
C VAL A 164 -1.38 -13.87 12.78
N VAL A 165 -0.41 -13.07 13.24
CA VAL A 165 -0.22 -11.69 12.79
C VAL A 165 1.11 -11.59 12.05
N GLU A 166 1.09 -11.00 10.87
CA GLU A 166 2.28 -10.71 10.07
C GLU A 166 2.36 -9.20 9.82
N VAL A 167 3.52 -8.61 10.10
CA VAL A 167 3.81 -7.20 9.83
C VAL A 167 4.86 -7.12 8.72
N THR A 168 4.50 -6.47 7.62
CA THR A 168 5.37 -6.26 6.45
C THR A 168 5.54 -4.77 6.16
N LYS A 169 6.67 -4.40 5.57
CA LYS A 169 6.96 -3.02 5.17
C LYS A 169 7.22 -2.96 3.67
N GLU A 170 6.61 -2.01 2.98
CA GLU A 170 6.96 -1.70 1.59
C GLU A 170 8.40 -1.17 1.52
N ALA A 171 9.07 -1.35 0.38
CA ALA A 171 10.37 -0.73 0.18
C ALA A 171 10.24 0.81 0.26
N ASP A 172 11.23 1.47 0.89
CA ASP A 172 11.33 2.92 0.83
C ASP A 172 11.61 3.34 -0.62
N VAL A 173 10.90 4.36 -1.09
CA VAL A 173 11.06 4.88 -2.45
C VAL A 173 11.98 6.10 -2.37
N VAL A 174 13.17 5.98 -2.95
CA VAL A 174 14.08 7.11 -3.13
C VAL A 174 13.66 7.86 -4.39
N ASN A 175 12.99 8.98 -4.21
CA ASN A 175 12.67 9.88 -5.31
C ASN A 175 13.85 10.83 -5.49
N LYS A 176 14.68 10.55 -6.52
CA LYS A 176 15.58 11.55 -7.09
C LYS A 176 14.75 12.49 -7.95
N LYS A 177 14.07 13.43 -7.28
CA LYS A 177 13.48 14.55 -7.97
C LYS A 177 14.65 15.48 -8.29
N GLU A 178 14.84 15.79 -9.57
CA GLU A 178 15.56 16.99 -10.00
C GLU A 178 14.73 18.16 -9.43
N VAL A 179 14.93 18.47 -8.14
CA VAL A 179 14.34 19.67 -7.54
C VAL A 179 14.97 20.79 -8.34
N GLN A 180 14.15 21.57 -9.04
CA GLN A 180 14.56 22.86 -9.60
C GLN A 180 14.87 23.82 -8.42
N ALA A 181 15.90 23.50 -7.64
CA ALA A 181 16.55 24.44 -6.76
C ALA A 181 17.28 25.39 -7.71
N THR A 182 16.68 26.55 -7.95
CA THR A 182 17.39 27.63 -8.62
C THR A 182 18.57 28.01 -7.73
N SER A 183 19.76 28.01 -8.31
CA SER A 183 20.95 28.48 -7.60
C SER A 183 21.34 29.84 -8.14
N ASP A 184 21.55 30.79 -7.25
CA ASP A 184 22.14 32.07 -7.62
C ASP A 184 23.61 32.02 -7.28
N ILE A 185 24.46 32.32 -8.25
CA ILE A 185 25.89 32.18 -8.15
C ILE A 185 26.53 33.48 -8.60
N VAL A 186 27.29 34.12 -7.73
CA VAL A 186 28.08 35.30 -8.09
C VAL A 186 29.56 34.95 -8.03
N PHE A 187 30.27 35.18 -9.13
CA PHE A 187 31.74 35.11 -9.19
C PHE A 187 32.29 36.50 -8.91
N VAL A 188 33.14 36.63 -7.91
CA VAL A 188 33.84 37.85 -7.51
C VAL A 188 35.32 37.63 -7.78
N ILE A 189 35.82 38.18 -8.89
CA ILE A 189 37.12 37.87 -9.45
C ILE A 189 38.06 39.04 -9.21
N ASP A 190 39.14 38.76 -8.51
CA ASP A 190 40.27 39.65 -8.39
C ASP A 190 40.90 39.84 -9.77
N LYS A 191 41.02 41.10 -10.17
CA LYS A 191 41.63 41.52 -11.43
C LYS A 191 42.89 42.36 -11.17
N SER A 192 43.51 42.29 -10.01
CA SER A 192 44.81 42.91 -9.76
C SER A 192 45.89 42.41 -10.74
N THR A 193 47.05 43.05 -10.76
CA THR A 193 48.16 42.62 -11.62
C THR A 193 48.83 41.33 -11.14
N SER A 194 48.80 41.00 -9.85
CA SER A 194 49.33 39.73 -9.30
C SER A 194 48.65 38.52 -9.94
N MET A 195 47.35 38.65 -10.20
CA MET A 195 46.53 37.64 -10.87
C MET A 195 46.97 37.30 -12.31
N ASP A 196 47.96 37.97 -12.92
CA ASP A 196 48.45 37.69 -14.29
C ASP A 196 48.79 36.20 -14.52
N SER A 197 49.40 35.54 -13.53
CA SER A 197 49.74 34.11 -13.60
C SER A 197 48.50 33.21 -13.51
N HIS A 198 47.43 33.65 -12.85
CA HIS A 198 46.25 32.84 -12.54
C HIS A 198 45.05 33.12 -13.45
N ILE A 199 44.90 34.35 -13.97
CA ILE A 199 43.65 34.84 -14.56
C ILE A 199 43.16 33.98 -15.71
N ARG A 200 44.08 33.46 -16.55
CA ARG A 200 43.75 32.58 -17.67
C ARG A 200 43.13 31.27 -17.20
N ASP A 201 43.74 30.65 -16.19
CA ASP A 201 43.26 29.38 -15.63
C ASP A 201 42.01 29.58 -14.79
N THR A 202 41.89 30.70 -14.08
CA THR A 202 40.67 31.14 -13.39
C THR A 202 39.50 31.24 -14.36
N MET A 203 39.63 32.02 -15.44
CA MET A 203 38.58 32.15 -16.45
C MET A 203 38.20 30.80 -17.06
N LYS A 204 39.19 29.94 -17.35
CA LYS A 204 38.96 28.60 -17.89
C LYS A 204 38.21 27.69 -16.91
N ASN A 205 38.55 27.73 -15.63
CA ASN A 205 37.87 26.94 -14.59
C ASN A 205 36.42 27.41 -14.39
N VAL A 206 36.20 28.73 -14.33
CA VAL A 206 34.85 29.30 -14.21
C VAL A 206 34.00 28.98 -15.44
N GLU A 207 34.53 29.14 -16.66
CA GLU A 207 33.85 28.73 -17.90
C GLU A 207 33.50 27.23 -17.88
N THR A 208 34.45 26.38 -17.50
CA THR A 208 34.24 24.93 -17.40
C THR A 208 33.13 24.60 -16.40
N PHE A 209 33.12 25.25 -15.24
CA PHE A 209 32.09 25.07 -14.23
C PHE A 209 30.70 25.49 -14.75
N VAL A 210 30.58 26.67 -15.36
CA VAL A 210 29.31 27.17 -15.93
C VAL A 210 28.78 26.24 -17.03
N ARG A 211 29.65 25.74 -17.91
CA ARG A 211 29.28 24.75 -18.93
C ARG A 211 28.85 23.42 -18.30
N ASN A 212 29.47 23.00 -17.21
CA ASN A 212 29.08 21.79 -16.47
C ASN A 212 27.70 21.91 -15.82
N LEU A 213 27.33 23.08 -15.29
CA LEU A 213 25.97 23.32 -14.79
C LEU A 213 24.93 23.08 -15.88
N SER A 214 25.18 23.67 -17.06
CA SER A 214 24.31 23.56 -18.23
C SER A 214 24.21 22.10 -18.73
N ALA A 215 25.34 21.40 -18.83
CA ALA A 215 25.39 20.01 -19.28
C ALA A 215 24.67 19.03 -18.32
N LYS A 216 24.60 19.39 -17.03
CA LYS A 216 23.89 18.61 -15.98
C LYS A 216 22.45 19.08 -15.77
N ASN A 217 21.94 19.98 -16.62
CA ASN A 217 20.58 20.52 -16.52
C ASN A 217 20.30 21.23 -15.16
N ILE A 218 21.34 21.78 -14.54
CA ILE A 218 21.23 22.54 -13.28
C ILE A 218 20.85 23.98 -13.62
N GLN A 219 19.70 24.43 -13.13
CA GLN A 219 19.24 25.80 -13.32
C GLN A 219 19.96 26.75 -12.36
N ALA A 220 20.75 27.66 -12.92
CA ALA A 220 21.45 28.69 -12.15
C ALA A 220 21.30 30.07 -12.79
N ARG A 221 21.26 31.10 -11.94
CA ARG A 221 21.44 32.50 -12.32
C ARG A 221 22.85 32.92 -11.95
N LEU A 222 23.57 33.47 -12.91
CA LEU A 222 25.00 33.77 -12.82
C LEU A 222 25.21 35.28 -12.76
N GLY A 223 25.95 35.74 -11.76
CA GLY A 223 26.40 37.13 -11.62
C GLY A 223 27.93 37.19 -11.65
N LEU A 224 28.47 38.32 -12.10
CA LEU A 224 29.91 38.54 -12.25
C LEU A 224 30.31 39.89 -11.66
N VAL A 225 31.38 39.88 -10.87
CA VAL A 225 32.02 41.06 -10.32
C VAL A 225 33.51 40.94 -10.59
N GLU A 226 34.13 41.98 -11.12
CA GLU A 226 35.59 42.13 -11.18
C GLU A 226 36.01 43.23 -10.22
N TYR A 227 37.04 43.00 -9.41
CA TYR A 227 37.49 43.93 -8.38
C TYR A 227 39.01 44.05 -8.30
N GLU A 228 39.47 45.21 -7.86
CA GLU A 228 40.78 45.42 -7.25
C GLU A 228 40.51 46.31 -6.01
N ARG A 229 40.89 47.59 -6.06
CA ARG A 229 40.56 48.58 -5.04
C ARG A 229 39.07 48.91 -4.97
N ALA A 230 38.67 49.45 -3.82
CA ALA A 230 37.29 49.87 -3.53
C ALA A 230 36.64 50.79 -4.59
N SER A 231 37.41 51.64 -5.26
CA SER A 231 36.92 52.56 -6.31
C SER A 231 36.86 51.94 -7.71
N GLU A 232 37.41 50.74 -7.89
CA GLU A 232 37.60 50.07 -9.19
C GLU A 232 36.94 48.68 -9.14
N VAL A 233 35.67 48.65 -8.72
CA VAL A 233 34.82 47.46 -8.73
C VAL A 233 33.78 47.60 -9.83
N LYS A 234 33.68 46.59 -10.69
CA LYS A 234 32.66 46.56 -11.74
C LYS A 234 31.69 45.41 -11.50
N TYR A 235 30.45 45.80 -11.22
CA TYR A 235 29.31 44.91 -11.09
C TYR A 235 28.65 44.74 -12.45
N HIS A 236 28.89 43.61 -13.12
CA HIS A 236 28.38 43.39 -14.47
C HIS A 236 26.85 43.44 -14.51
N ASP A 237 26.33 44.01 -15.59
CA ASP A 237 24.90 44.09 -15.89
C ASP A 237 24.58 43.22 -17.10
N PHE A 238 23.50 42.46 -17.00
CA PHE A 238 22.99 41.55 -18.01
C PHE A 238 21.57 41.97 -18.39
N ASN A 239 21.46 43.08 -19.13
CA ASN A 239 20.20 43.62 -19.63
C ASN A 239 19.25 44.09 -18.51
N GLY A 240 19.76 44.93 -17.61
CA GLY A 240 19.03 45.51 -16.48
C GLY A 240 18.98 44.63 -15.23
N SER A 241 19.81 43.58 -15.17
CA SER A 241 19.88 42.61 -14.09
C SER A 241 21.32 42.29 -13.73
N LYS A 242 21.64 42.12 -12.44
CA LYS A 242 22.95 41.62 -11.98
C LYS A 242 23.14 40.12 -12.17
N PHE A 243 22.09 39.44 -12.64
CA PHE A 243 22.06 38.01 -12.90
C PHE A 243 21.61 37.70 -14.33
N THR A 244 22.22 36.69 -14.94
CA THR A 244 21.78 36.07 -16.21
C THR A 244 21.60 34.57 -16.06
N SER A 245 20.61 33.99 -16.73
CA SER A 245 20.47 32.53 -16.89
C SER A 245 21.05 32.03 -18.21
N ASP A 246 21.60 32.91 -19.05
CA ASP A 246 22.27 32.56 -20.30
C ASP A 246 23.78 32.35 -20.05
N PRO A 247 24.28 31.11 -20.13
CA PRO A 247 25.69 30.79 -19.93
C PRO A 247 26.61 31.54 -20.91
N GLU A 248 26.19 31.76 -22.16
CA GLU A 248 27.05 32.39 -23.16
C GLU A 248 27.19 33.89 -22.90
N SER A 249 26.10 34.59 -22.54
CA SER A 249 26.18 35.98 -22.07
C SER A 249 27.14 36.15 -20.88
N PHE A 250 27.08 35.23 -19.91
CA PHE A 250 28.02 35.22 -18.78
C PHE A 250 29.46 34.98 -19.23
N ILE A 251 29.71 33.96 -20.06
CA ILE A 251 31.06 33.60 -20.54
C ILE A 251 31.66 34.72 -21.40
N SER A 252 30.85 35.39 -22.22
CA SER A 252 31.28 36.57 -22.97
C SER A 252 31.74 37.68 -22.04
N ALA A 253 31.00 37.98 -20.97
CA ALA A 253 31.40 38.97 -19.98
C ALA A 253 32.69 38.57 -19.23
N LEU A 254 32.79 37.29 -18.81
CA LEU A 254 33.97 36.72 -18.16
C LEU A 254 35.24 36.91 -19.00
N LYS A 255 35.16 36.69 -20.31
CA LYS A 255 36.29 36.82 -21.25
C LYS A 255 36.75 38.27 -21.47
N THR A 256 36.00 39.26 -20.95
CA THR A 256 36.42 40.68 -21.02
C THR A 256 37.34 41.11 -19.89
N ILE A 257 37.47 40.30 -18.83
CA ILE A 257 38.28 40.63 -17.66
C ILE A 257 39.75 40.75 -18.08
N LYS A 258 40.38 41.85 -17.67
CA LYS A 258 41.81 42.10 -17.84
C LYS A 258 42.39 42.50 -16.49
N THR A 259 43.56 41.95 -16.20
CA THR A 259 44.35 42.25 -15.02
C THR A 259 44.89 43.67 -15.08
N LYS A 260 44.66 44.41 -13.99
CA LYS A 260 45.12 45.76 -13.71
C LYS A 260 44.74 46.08 -12.26
N GLY A 261 45.72 46.54 -11.49
CA GLY A 261 45.47 47.01 -10.14
C GLY A 261 46.55 46.59 -9.16
N TYR A 262 46.41 47.06 -7.91
CA TYR A 262 47.40 46.83 -6.85
C TYR A 262 46.81 46.66 -5.44
N TYR A 263 45.50 46.83 -5.26
CA TYR A 263 44.89 46.68 -3.94
C TYR A 263 43.71 45.73 -4.08
N GLU A 264 43.46 44.93 -3.05
CA GLU A 264 42.57 43.77 -3.12
C GLU A 264 41.47 43.89 -2.06
N ASN A 265 40.62 44.92 -2.20
CA ASN A 265 39.58 45.24 -1.21
C ASN A 265 38.37 44.29 -1.30
N ALA A 266 38.57 42.99 -1.10
CA ALA A 266 37.57 41.93 -1.29
C ALA A 266 36.27 42.11 -0.47
N THR A 267 36.33 42.81 0.67
CA THR A 267 35.13 43.09 1.48
C THR A 267 34.14 44.03 0.79
N VAL A 268 34.60 44.92 -0.09
CA VAL A 268 33.74 45.86 -0.82
C VAL A 268 32.75 45.13 -1.73
N PRO A 269 33.18 44.31 -2.71
CA PRO A 269 32.24 43.59 -3.55
C PRO A 269 31.42 42.57 -2.76
N LEU A 270 32.01 41.86 -1.78
CA LEU A 270 31.27 40.87 -0.98
C LEU A 270 30.15 41.50 -0.14
N HIS A 271 30.42 42.65 0.48
CA HIS A 271 29.40 43.37 1.24
C HIS A 271 28.32 43.96 0.31
N HIS A 272 28.71 44.50 -0.85
CA HIS A 272 27.77 45.04 -1.83
C HIS A 272 26.79 43.99 -2.34
N ILE A 273 27.28 42.82 -2.79
CA ILE A 273 26.39 41.77 -3.30
C ILE A 273 25.43 41.26 -2.24
N ALA A 274 25.79 41.34 -0.95
CA ALA A 274 24.95 40.88 0.15
C ALA A 274 23.89 41.90 0.59
N THR A 275 24.17 43.19 0.45
CA THR A 275 23.34 44.27 1.03
C THR A 275 22.59 45.11 0.01
N SER A 276 23.10 45.19 -1.22
CA SER A 276 22.55 46.08 -2.23
C SER A 276 21.27 45.52 -2.87
N GLY A 277 20.28 46.39 -3.06
CA GLY A 277 18.99 46.03 -3.66
C GLY A 277 19.04 45.75 -5.16
N ASP A 278 20.15 46.04 -5.84
CA ASP A 278 20.36 45.73 -7.27
C ASP A 278 20.67 44.24 -7.51
N TYR A 279 21.14 43.51 -6.49
CA TYR A 279 21.26 42.05 -6.52
C TYR A 279 19.95 41.40 -6.08
N ASN A 280 19.10 41.08 -7.05
CA ASN A 280 17.80 40.43 -6.84
C ASN A 280 17.92 38.91 -6.57
N TRP A 281 18.60 38.54 -5.48
CA TRP A 281 18.74 37.17 -5.02
C TRP A 281 17.38 36.49 -4.83
N GLY A 282 17.30 35.22 -5.21
CA GLY A 282 16.09 34.41 -5.19
C GLY A 282 15.68 34.15 -3.75
N THR A 283 14.41 34.38 -3.45
CA THR A 283 13.84 34.31 -2.09
C THR A 283 13.09 33.01 -1.81
N GLY A 284 13.03 32.10 -2.78
CA GLY A 284 12.37 30.80 -2.61
C GLY A 284 13.06 29.96 -1.53
N ALA A 285 12.27 29.21 -0.75
CA ALA A 285 12.76 28.39 0.37
C ALA A 285 13.81 27.32 -0.03
N ASN A 286 13.91 27.00 -1.33
CA ASN A 286 14.88 26.05 -1.88
C ASN A 286 15.93 26.73 -2.79
N ASN A 287 16.02 28.06 -2.77
CA ASN A 287 17.02 28.79 -3.55
C ASN A 287 18.34 28.79 -2.78
N HIS A 288 19.42 28.40 -3.45
CA HIS A 288 20.76 28.44 -2.86
C HIS A 288 21.53 29.63 -3.39
N ARG A 289 22.13 30.42 -2.50
CA ARG A 289 22.89 31.61 -2.85
C ARG A 289 24.37 31.36 -2.58
N PHE A 290 25.20 31.51 -3.60
CA PHE A 290 26.63 31.27 -3.54
C PHE A 290 27.40 32.48 -4.01
N ALA A 291 28.48 32.78 -3.31
CA ALA A 291 29.53 33.68 -3.78
C ALA A 291 30.83 32.89 -3.92
N PHE A 292 31.50 33.05 -5.06
CA PHE A 292 32.83 32.52 -5.32
C PHE A 292 33.80 33.69 -5.41
N LEU A 293 34.54 33.96 -4.35
CA LEU A 293 35.65 34.90 -4.38
C LEU A 293 36.88 34.20 -4.95
N ILE A 294 37.55 34.80 -5.93
CA ILE A 294 38.79 34.30 -6.49
C ILE A 294 39.86 35.38 -6.38
N THR A 295 41.00 35.08 -5.74
CA THR A 295 42.10 36.02 -5.46
C THR A 295 43.39 35.27 -5.14
N ASP A 296 44.55 35.89 -5.37
CA ASP A 296 45.87 35.35 -5.00
C ASP A 296 46.49 36.04 -3.77
N GLU A 297 45.81 37.01 -3.16
CA GLU A 297 46.30 37.78 -2.00
C GLU A 297 45.30 37.84 -0.83
N ASP A 298 45.75 38.40 0.29
CA ASP A 298 44.94 38.64 1.48
C ASP A 298 44.01 39.85 1.32
N ILE A 299 43.15 40.09 2.32
CA ILE A 299 42.15 41.15 2.26
C ILE A 299 42.77 42.49 2.64
N ASP A 300 42.88 43.39 1.66
CA ASP A 300 43.17 44.79 1.94
C ASP A 300 41.99 45.49 2.60
N LEU A 301 42.24 46.13 3.74
CA LEU A 301 41.28 46.96 4.45
C LEU A 301 41.76 48.40 4.57
N THR A 302 40.86 49.33 4.31
CA THR A 302 41.05 50.75 4.60
C THR A 302 39.97 51.23 5.57
N LYS A 303 40.13 52.44 6.12
CA LYS A 303 39.12 53.06 7.00
C LYS A 303 37.74 53.21 6.36
N ASP A 304 37.67 53.22 5.02
CA ASP A 304 36.46 53.49 4.24
C ASP A 304 35.86 52.20 3.64
N THR A 305 36.49 51.04 3.86
CA THR A 305 36.00 49.73 3.38
C THR A 305 35.23 48.98 4.47
N PRO A 306 34.22 48.15 4.13
CA PRO A 306 33.55 47.30 5.10
C PRO A 306 34.54 46.38 5.84
N THR A 307 34.35 46.18 7.14
CA THR A 307 35.17 45.24 7.91
C THR A 307 34.82 43.79 7.56
N LYS A 308 35.69 42.85 7.94
CA LYS A 308 35.44 41.41 7.77
C LYS A 308 34.20 40.98 8.55
N GLU A 309 34.00 41.50 9.75
CA GLU A 309 32.85 41.19 10.62
C GLU A 309 31.56 41.72 10.02
N ALA A 310 31.56 42.97 9.53
CA ALA A 310 30.40 43.55 8.85
C ALA A 310 30.04 42.78 7.56
N THR A 311 31.06 42.35 6.82
CA THR A 311 30.90 41.54 5.60
C THR A 311 30.37 40.14 5.93
N LEU A 312 30.91 39.48 6.95
CA LEU A 312 30.42 38.18 7.42
C LEU A 312 28.94 38.26 7.78
N LYS A 313 28.57 39.25 8.59
CA LYS A 313 27.18 39.44 9.02
C LYS A 313 26.26 39.66 7.81
N ALA A 314 26.66 40.49 6.86
CA ALA A 314 25.87 40.74 5.65
C ALA A 314 25.66 39.46 4.82
N LEU A 315 26.71 38.64 4.63
CA LEU A 315 26.61 37.37 3.92
C LEU A 315 25.68 36.39 4.63
N GLN A 316 25.75 36.32 5.97
CA GLN A 316 24.87 35.48 6.80
C GLN A 316 23.41 35.94 6.73
N ASP A 317 23.15 37.25 6.89
CA ASP A 317 21.81 37.83 6.80
C ASP A 317 21.19 37.59 5.42
N ALA A 318 22.00 37.63 4.35
CA ALA A 318 21.60 37.34 2.99
C ALA A 318 21.52 35.83 2.67
N GLY A 319 21.93 34.95 3.58
CA GLY A 319 21.96 33.49 3.36
C GLY A 319 22.89 33.05 2.24
N ILE A 320 23.99 33.79 2.03
CA ILE A 320 24.99 33.52 0.98
C ILE A 320 26.10 32.64 1.56
N SER A 321 26.36 31.49 0.95
CA SER A 321 27.54 30.67 1.24
C SER A 321 28.74 31.15 0.43
N LEU A 322 29.80 31.61 1.11
CA LEU A 322 31.01 32.11 0.46
C LEU A 322 32.07 31.01 0.33
N THR A 323 32.43 30.67 -0.90
CA THR A 323 33.63 29.88 -1.18
C THR A 323 34.74 30.80 -1.69
N VAL A 324 35.93 30.68 -1.12
CA VAL A 324 37.12 31.39 -1.58
C VAL A 324 38.00 30.43 -2.36
N VAL A 325 38.45 30.85 -3.53
CA VAL A 325 39.44 30.18 -4.35
C VAL A 325 40.68 31.05 -4.32
N GLY A 326 41.69 30.66 -3.55
CA GLY A 326 42.89 31.46 -3.40
C GLY A 326 44.13 30.67 -3.03
N GLU A 327 45.24 31.38 -2.91
CA GLU A 327 46.52 30.78 -2.54
C GLU A 327 46.42 30.14 -1.15
N THR A 328 47.05 28.98 -0.97
CA THR A 328 46.98 28.26 0.31
C THR A 328 47.54 29.07 1.48
N ARG A 329 48.51 29.97 1.24
CA ARG A 329 49.10 30.84 2.26
C ARG A 329 48.10 31.87 2.81
N GLU A 330 47.13 32.32 2.00
CA GLU A 330 46.15 33.35 2.39
C GLU A 330 44.91 32.80 3.08
N LYS A 331 44.77 31.46 3.15
CA LYS A 331 43.60 30.79 3.74
C LYS A 331 43.20 31.34 5.11
N LYS A 332 44.17 31.62 5.97
CA LYS A 332 43.93 32.10 7.33
C LYS A 332 43.19 33.44 7.34
N ASP A 333 43.43 34.28 6.35
CA ASP A 333 42.84 35.62 6.28
C ASP A 333 41.34 35.60 5.93
N PHE A 334 40.93 34.56 5.20
CA PHE A 334 39.56 34.30 4.77
C PHE A 334 38.77 33.34 5.66
N ASP A 335 39.43 32.55 6.52
CA ASP A 335 38.81 31.55 7.39
C ASP A 335 37.57 32.04 8.16
N PRO A 336 37.55 33.26 8.75
CA PRO A 336 36.36 33.76 9.43
C PRO A 336 35.13 33.88 8.51
N LEU A 337 35.33 34.37 7.28
CA LEU A 337 34.25 34.56 6.30
C LEU A 337 33.76 33.22 5.74
N VAL A 338 34.70 32.34 5.39
CA VAL A 338 34.41 31.02 4.82
C VAL A 338 33.68 30.13 5.83
N ASN A 339 34.22 30.01 7.04
CA ASN A 339 33.64 29.15 8.07
C ASN A 339 32.30 29.72 8.56
N GLY A 340 32.19 31.04 8.72
CA GLY A 340 30.97 31.69 9.17
C GLY A 340 29.79 31.60 8.20
N THR A 341 30.04 31.28 6.92
CA THR A 341 29.01 31.14 5.87
C THR A 341 28.82 29.70 5.39
N ASN A 342 29.43 28.73 6.08
CA ASN A 342 29.44 27.31 5.73
C ASN A 342 29.96 27.04 4.29
N GLY A 343 30.94 27.82 3.85
CA GLY A 343 31.56 27.66 2.55
C GLY A 343 32.84 26.83 2.58
N LEU A 344 33.66 26.95 1.53
CA LEU A 344 34.95 26.26 1.42
C LEU A 344 36.09 27.22 1.09
N TYR A 345 37.30 26.78 1.36
CA TYR A 345 38.51 27.35 0.79
C TYR A 345 39.10 26.35 -0.21
N LEU A 346 39.31 26.79 -1.44
CA LEU A 346 39.87 26.01 -2.53
C LEU A 346 41.20 26.62 -2.98
N ASP A 347 42.13 25.76 -3.37
CA ASP A 347 43.43 26.18 -3.87
C ASP A 347 43.32 26.65 -5.33
N ILE A 348 43.72 27.90 -5.59
CA ILE A 348 43.68 28.54 -6.92
C ILE A 348 44.58 27.85 -7.95
N ASP A 349 45.63 27.15 -7.51
CA ASP A 349 46.53 26.39 -8.38
C ASP A 349 45.93 25.04 -8.83
N LYS A 350 44.75 24.67 -8.34
CA LYS A 350 44.07 23.42 -8.68
C LYS A 350 42.92 23.66 -9.65
N ASN A 351 42.50 22.58 -10.32
CA ASN A 351 41.26 22.58 -11.10
C ASN A 351 40.04 22.61 -10.17
N PHE A 352 39.64 23.83 -9.77
CA PHE A 352 38.52 24.03 -8.86
C PHE A 352 37.16 23.82 -9.53
N ALA A 353 37.07 23.78 -10.87
CA ALA A 353 35.80 23.48 -11.55
C ALA A 353 35.21 22.12 -11.11
N ASN A 354 36.07 21.13 -10.86
CA ASN A 354 35.65 19.82 -10.36
C ASN A 354 35.28 19.83 -8.87
N LEU A 355 35.94 20.66 -8.06
CA LEU A 355 35.65 20.78 -6.63
C LEU A 355 34.32 21.51 -6.39
N LEU A 356 34.05 22.55 -7.19
CA LEU A 356 32.76 23.23 -7.22
C LEU A 356 31.63 22.28 -7.64
N ASN A 357 31.87 21.40 -8.61
CA ASN A 357 30.90 20.37 -8.99
C ASN A 357 30.50 19.44 -7.83
N VAL A 358 31.40 19.13 -6.89
CA VAL A 358 31.11 18.26 -5.72
C VAL A 358 30.21 18.98 -4.70
N GLN A 359 30.44 20.27 -4.46
CA GLN A 359 29.59 21.12 -3.62
C GLN A 359 28.14 21.16 -4.12
N PHE A 360 27.94 21.31 -5.43
CA PHE A 360 26.62 21.33 -6.04
C PHE A 360 25.97 19.93 -6.08
N ALA A 361 26.73 18.88 -6.39
CA ALA A 361 26.21 17.51 -6.45
C ALA A 361 25.72 16.99 -5.10
N ASN A 362 26.38 17.38 -4.00
CA ASN A 362 26.01 16.96 -2.64
C ASN A 362 24.76 17.69 -2.10
N LYS A 363 24.25 18.72 -2.78
CA LYS A 363 23.01 19.44 -2.42
C LYS A 363 21.79 19.01 -3.25
N VAL A 364 21.90 17.98 -4.09
CA VAL A 364 20.72 17.30 -4.67
C VAL A 364 19.94 16.63 -3.53
N VAL A 365 18.78 17.18 -3.20
CA VAL A 365 17.92 16.64 -2.15
C VAL A 365 17.35 15.29 -2.59
N GLU A 366 17.86 14.20 -2.02
CA GLU A 366 17.23 12.89 -2.11
C GLU A 366 16.02 12.87 -1.16
N THR A 367 14.80 12.94 -1.69
CA THR A 367 13.61 12.73 -0.87
C THR A 367 13.34 11.23 -0.76
N VAL A 368 13.41 10.70 0.45
CA VAL A 368 13.06 9.30 0.75
C VAL A 368 11.61 9.25 1.23
N GLN A 369 10.72 8.71 0.40
CA GLN A 369 9.37 8.37 0.82
C GLN A 369 9.42 7.02 1.54
N LYS A 370 9.21 7.01 2.85
CA LYS A 370 9.18 5.77 3.63
C LYS A 370 8.04 4.86 3.16
N GLY A 371 8.35 3.59 2.96
CA GLY A 371 7.36 2.57 2.61
C GLY A 371 6.35 2.38 3.74
N ARG A 372 5.10 2.11 3.38
CA ARG A 372 4.02 1.88 4.36
C ARG A 372 4.23 0.55 5.07
N VAL A 373 3.74 0.46 6.31
CA VAL A 373 3.77 -0.76 7.10
C VAL A 373 2.36 -1.34 7.14
N PHE A 374 2.22 -2.63 6.83
CA PHE A 374 0.96 -3.35 6.87
C PHE A 374 0.98 -4.39 7.97
N LYS A 375 -0.16 -4.54 8.66
CA LYS A 375 -0.41 -5.62 9.60
C LYS A 375 -1.52 -6.51 9.06
N VAL A 376 -1.19 -7.76 8.77
CA VAL A 376 -2.10 -8.80 8.29
C VAL A 376 -2.41 -9.75 9.43
N GLN A 377 -3.65 -9.76 9.91
CA GLN A 377 -4.15 -10.76 10.84
C GLN A 377 -4.85 -11.88 10.08
N THR A 378 -4.38 -13.12 10.24
CA THR A 378 -4.99 -14.31 9.68
C THR A 378 -5.66 -15.11 10.80
N ASP A 379 -6.99 -15.18 10.77
CA ASP A 379 -7.79 -16.04 11.63
C ASP A 379 -8.20 -17.30 10.84
N LYS A 380 -7.84 -18.49 11.35
CA LYS A 380 -8.28 -19.78 10.82
C LYS A 380 -9.25 -20.43 11.78
N TYR A 381 -10.36 -20.92 11.26
CA TYR A 381 -11.41 -21.61 12.00
C TYR A 381 -11.60 -23.01 11.43
N GLU A 382 -11.75 -23.98 12.31
CA GLU A 382 -12.19 -25.33 12.03
C GLU A 382 -13.41 -25.61 12.90
N LEU A 383 -14.55 -25.88 12.26
CA LEU A 383 -15.85 -26.08 12.90
C LEU A 383 -16.21 -27.54 12.74
N ILE A 384 -16.27 -28.27 13.85
CA ILE A 384 -16.43 -29.72 13.90
C ILE A 384 -17.72 -30.03 14.67
N SER A 385 -18.64 -30.77 14.06
CA SER A 385 -19.82 -31.32 14.72
C SER A 385 -19.76 -32.84 14.67
N LYS A 386 -19.70 -33.50 15.83
CA LYS A 386 -19.74 -34.96 15.96
C LYS A 386 -21.04 -35.39 16.61
N SER A 387 -21.87 -36.16 15.90
CA SER A 387 -23.11 -36.75 16.42
C SER A 387 -22.98 -38.26 16.61
N HIS A 388 -23.41 -38.78 17.75
CA HIS A 388 -23.49 -40.21 18.06
C HIS A 388 -24.94 -40.61 18.33
N ARG A 389 -25.45 -41.64 17.65
CA ARG A 389 -26.83 -42.12 17.81
C ARG A 389 -26.91 -43.49 18.47
N VAL A 390 -27.68 -43.58 19.55
CA VAL A 390 -27.99 -44.85 20.23
C VAL A 390 -29.47 -45.14 20.09
N ALA A 391 -29.82 -46.28 19.49
CA ALA A 391 -31.21 -46.73 19.40
C ALA A 391 -31.72 -47.14 20.80
N LYS A 392 -32.97 -46.76 21.13
CA LYS A 392 -33.62 -47.20 22.37
C LYS A 392 -34.23 -48.58 22.18
N ALA A 393 -34.11 -49.44 23.18
CA ALA A 393 -34.77 -50.74 23.17
C ALA A 393 -36.29 -50.57 23.17
N LYS A 394 -36.96 -51.14 22.17
CA LYS A 394 -38.43 -51.20 22.14
C LYS A 394 -38.92 -52.15 23.24
N PRO A 395 -39.97 -51.84 24.02
CA PRO A 395 -40.52 -52.78 24.99
C PRO A 395 -40.84 -54.12 24.30
N GLN A 396 -40.24 -55.21 24.77
CA GLN A 396 -40.60 -56.55 24.30
C GLN A 396 -41.98 -56.90 24.85
N THR A 397 -42.96 -57.05 23.96
CA THR A 397 -44.23 -57.70 24.31
C THR A 397 -43.92 -59.16 24.69
N PRO A 398 -44.39 -59.68 25.84
CA PRO A 398 -44.14 -61.07 26.22
C PRO A 398 -44.69 -62.02 25.15
N SER A 399 -43.84 -62.84 24.56
CA SER A 399 -44.27 -63.88 23.61
C SER A 399 -44.93 -65.02 24.38
N ILE A 400 -46.22 -65.25 24.13
CA ILE A 400 -46.93 -66.47 24.54
C ILE A 400 -46.28 -67.65 23.80
N GLN A 401 -45.83 -68.65 24.55
CA GLN A 401 -45.31 -69.91 24.00
C GLN A 401 -46.46 -70.74 23.43
N THR A 402 -46.27 -71.26 22.21
CA THR A 402 -47.07 -72.37 21.68
C THR A 402 -46.11 -73.45 21.12
N PRO A 403 -46.38 -74.75 21.34
CA PRO A 403 -45.36 -75.80 21.25
C PRO A 403 -45.05 -76.30 19.82
N ALA A 404 -43.90 -76.97 19.71
CA ALA A 404 -43.29 -77.51 18.49
C ALA A 404 -44.06 -78.68 17.84
N THR A 405 -43.88 -78.87 16.52
CA THR A 405 -43.97 -80.17 15.80
C THR A 405 -43.29 -80.06 14.41
N PRO A 406 -42.96 -81.15 13.67
CA PRO A 406 -41.58 -81.47 13.29
C PRO A 406 -41.33 -81.53 11.77
N THR A 407 -40.04 -81.68 11.41
CA THR A 407 -39.45 -81.87 10.07
C THR A 407 -39.97 -83.13 9.34
N PRO A 408 -39.94 -83.14 7.99
CA PRO A 408 -39.11 -84.15 7.31
C PRO A 408 -38.30 -83.65 6.10
N THR A 409 -37.19 -84.34 5.85
CA THR A 409 -36.12 -84.18 4.85
C THR A 409 -36.44 -84.97 3.54
N PRO A 410 -35.52 -85.22 2.58
CA PRO A 410 -35.01 -84.40 1.46
C PRO A 410 -35.20 -85.04 0.05
N GLN A 411 -35.07 -84.30 -1.06
CA GLN A 411 -34.64 -84.88 -2.36
C GLN A 411 -33.79 -83.92 -3.23
N LYS A 412 -32.80 -84.52 -3.92
CA LYS A 412 -31.76 -84.05 -4.88
C LYS A 412 -31.59 -85.22 -5.90
N PRO A 413 -30.88 -85.18 -7.08
CA PRO A 413 -30.35 -84.13 -7.99
C PRO A 413 -30.67 -84.34 -9.51
N ALA A 414 -30.32 -83.37 -10.40
CA ALA A 414 -29.44 -83.57 -11.59
C ALA A 414 -29.33 -82.26 -12.44
N VAL A 415 -28.19 -81.55 -12.50
CA VAL A 415 -27.07 -81.52 -13.50
C VAL A 415 -27.45 -81.22 -14.97
N LEU A 416 -26.93 -80.10 -15.52
CA LEU A 416 -26.09 -79.97 -16.75
C LEU A 416 -26.21 -78.57 -17.42
N THR A 417 -25.12 -77.80 -17.41
CA THR A 417 -24.76 -76.70 -18.34
C THR A 417 -24.17 -77.29 -19.65
N PRO A 418 -23.70 -76.54 -20.70
CA PRO A 418 -23.52 -75.09 -20.89
C PRO A 418 -23.89 -74.55 -22.32
N ALA A 419 -23.86 -73.23 -22.55
CA ALA A 419 -23.21 -72.58 -23.72
C ALA A 419 -23.46 -71.05 -23.81
N LYS A 420 -22.36 -70.32 -24.07
CA LYS A 420 -22.18 -68.95 -24.58
C LYS A 420 -21.41 -69.14 -25.93
N PRO A 421 -21.47 -68.31 -27.01
CA PRO A 421 -21.29 -66.84 -27.09
C PRO A 421 -22.24 -66.13 -28.09
N THR A 422 -22.31 -64.79 -28.23
CA THR A 422 -21.34 -63.95 -28.97
C THR A 422 -21.72 -62.46 -28.91
N VAL A 423 -20.72 -61.62 -29.12
CA VAL A 423 -20.63 -60.15 -29.15
C VAL A 423 -21.31 -59.53 -30.37
N PHE A 424 -21.91 -58.34 -30.25
CA PHE A 424 -21.90 -57.27 -31.27
C PHE A 424 -22.17 -55.87 -30.63
N THR A 425 -21.44 -54.86 -31.11
CA THR A 425 -21.61 -53.40 -30.94
C THR A 425 -21.41 -52.76 -32.32
N PRO A 426 -21.66 -51.46 -32.58
CA PRO A 426 -22.73 -50.54 -32.15
C PRO A 426 -23.35 -49.76 -33.36
N ALA A 427 -24.38 -48.93 -33.15
CA ALA A 427 -24.75 -47.84 -34.09
C ALA A 427 -25.43 -46.66 -33.35
N LYS A 428 -25.45 -45.51 -34.03
CA LYS A 428 -25.31 -44.13 -33.54
C LYS A 428 -26.59 -43.30 -33.77
N ASN A 429 -26.70 -42.17 -33.05
CA ASN A 429 -27.42 -40.90 -33.33
C ASN A 429 -28.79 -40.61 -32.63
N GLU A 430 -28.72 -39.59 -31.75
CA GLU A 430 -29.63 -38.51 -31.30
C GLU A 430 -30.88 -38.12 -32.14
N PRO A 431 -31.74 -37.14 -31.72
CA PRO A 431 -32.04 -36.57 -30.38
C PRO A 431 -33.56 -36.34 -30.08
N ALA A 432 -33.83 -35.75 -28.91
CA ALA A 432 -35.11 -35.43 -28.28
C ALA A 432 -35.99 -34.34 -28.95
N LYS A 433 -37.31 -34.35 -28.64
CA LYS A 433 -38.23 -33.19 -28.64
C LYS A 433 -39.27 -33.32 -27.50
N THR A 434 -39.36 -32.40 -26.53
CA THR A 434 -40.02 -31.06 -26.45
C THR A 434 -41.51 -31.13 -26.08
N ALA A 435 -41.90 -30.47 -24.98
CA ALA A 435 -43.25 -29.94 -24.76
C ALA A 435 -43.15 -28.50 -24.23
N VAL A 436 -44.11 -27.67 -24.65
CA VAL A 436 -44.00 -26.23 -24.93
C VAL A 436 -44.68 -25.36 -23.85
N TYR A 437 -44.16 -24.15 -23.68
CA TYR A 437 -44.59 -23.07 -22.78
C TYR A 437 -45.61 -22.10 -23.44
N ILE A 438 -46.50 -21.49 -22.64
CA ILE A 438 -47.31 -20.32 -23.03
C ILE A 438 -47.21 -19.23 -21.95
N ALA A 439 -46.82 -18.01 -22.35
CA ALA A 439 -46.68 -16.82 -21.51
C ALA A 439 -47.94 -15.93 -21.51
N PRO A 440 -48.17 -15.09 -20.48
CA PRO A 440 -48.96 -13.88 -20.60
C PRO A 440 -48.11 -12.63 -20.89
N ALA A 441 -48.76 -11.63 -21.49
CA ALA A 441 -48.21 -10.48 -22.20
C ALA A 441 -47.63 -9.34 -21.34
N ALA A 442 -46.76 -8.54 -21.98
CA ALA A 442 -46.10 -7.36 -21.43
C ALA A 442 -47.01 -6.11 -21.39
N LEU A 443 -46.89 -5.32 -20.32
CA LEU A 443 -47.40 -3.94 -20.22
C LEU A 443 -46.26 -2.93 -20.44
N PRO A 444 -46.54 -1.73 -20.99
CA PRO A 444 -45.53 -0.82 -21.52
C PRO A 444 -44.83 0.04 -20.46
N GLN A 445 -43.60 0.45 -20.80
CA GLN A 445 -42.69 1.25 -19.99
C GLN A 445 -43.20 2.67 -19.71
N LYS A 446 -42.89 3.18 -18.51
CA LYS A 446 -42.86 4.61 -18.19
C LYS A 446 -41.43 5.00 -17.83
N GLU A 447 -40.90 6.00 -18.54
CA GLU A 447 -39.52 6.51 -18.39
C GLU A 447 -39.25 7.08 -16.99
N ALA A 448 -38.04 6.82 -16.50
CA ALA A 448 -37.48 7.42 -15.29
C ALA A 448 -36.60 8.62 -15.66
N SER A 449 -36.88 9.79 -15.09
CA SER A 449 -35.92 10.90 -15.04
C SER A 449 -35.01 10.76 -13.83
N LEU A 450 -33.70 10.86 -14.06
CA LEU A 450 -32.64 10.88 -13.05
C LEU A 450 -32.77 12.04 -12.06
N PRO A 451 -32.23 11.87 -10.83
CA PRO A 451 -31.26 12.86 -10.37
C PRO A 451 -29.89 12.24 -10.11
N ASN A 452 -28.90 13.08 -10.41
CA ASN A 452 -27.48 12.85 -10.25
C ASN A 452 -27.01 13.03 -8.79
N THR A 453 -25.87 12.38 -8.53
CA THR A 453 -24.85 12.60 -7.48
C THR A 453 -25.04 11.92 -6.12
N GLY A 454 -24.06 11.05 -5.79
CA GLY A 454 -23.32 11.29 -4.55
C GLY A 454 -23.10 10.17 -3.53
N SER A 455 -23.09 8.87 -3.87
CA SER A 455 -22.42 7.87 -3.01
C SER A 455 -22.20 6.55 -3.76
N LYS A 456 -20.94 6.11 -3.90
CA LYS A 456 -20.63 4.75 -4.38
C LYS A 456 -20.68 3.79 -3.19
N THR A 457 -21.88 3.36 -2.84
CA THR A 457 -22.10 2.18 -2.00
C THR A 457 -21.80 0.92 -2.82
N SER A 458 -20.90 0.09 -2.30
CA SER A 458 -20.61 -1.25 -2.81
C SER A 458 -21.83 -2.16 -2.65
N ILE A 459 -22.64 -2.27 -3.70
CA ILE A 459 -23.68 -3.29 -3.82
C ILE A 459 -23.01 -4.54 -4.39
N ALA A 460 -22.44 -5.37 -3.54
CA ALA A 460 -22.12 -6.75 -3.84
C ALA A 460 -21.87 -7.50 -2.53
N LEU A 461 -22.91 -8.19 -2.06
CA LEU A 461 -22.94 -9.42 -1.23
C LEU A 461 -24.11 -9.37 -0.24
N THR A 462 -25.33 -9.46 -0.76
CA THR A 462 -26.52 -9.71 0.07
C THR A 462 -27.19 -11.06 -0.25
N THR A 463 -26.51 -11.98 -0.96
CA THR A 463 -27.17 -13.19 -1.50
C THR A 463 -26.41 -14.51 -1.31
N LEU A 464 -25.53 -14.63 -0.32
CA LEU A 464 -24.82 -15.89 -0.04
C LEU A 464 -24.97 -16.41 1.41
N GLY A 465 -25.95 -15.92 2.15
CA GLY A 465 -26.06 -16.14 3.60
C GLY A 465 -27.17 -17.05 4.12
N LEU A 466 -27.99 -17.70 3.28
CA LEU A 466 -29.18 -18.44 3.77
C LEU A 466 -29.26 -19.92 3.36
N GLY A 467 -28.24 -20.47 2.70
CA GLY A 467 -28.27 -21.84 2.17
C GLY A 467 -27.51 -22.92 2.95
N LEU A 468 -26.79 -22.59 4.03
CA LEU A 468 -25.91 -23.56 4.70
C LEU A 468 -26.13 -23.52 6.22
N LEU A 469 -26.65 -24.63 6.74
CA LEU A 469 -26.99 -24.94 8.15
C LEU A 469 -28.46 -24.71 8.57
N SER A 470 -29.40 -25.27 7.81
CA SER A 470 -30.64 -25.79 8.42
C SER A 470 -30.34 -27.14 9.09
N MET A 471 -29.59 -27.14 10.20
CA MET A 471 -29.44 -28.29 11.07
C MET A 471 -30.36 -28.10 12.27
N GLY A 472 -31.63 -28.43 12.03
CA GLY A 472 -32.70 -28.31 13.01
C GLY A 472 -34.01 -28.83 12.41
N ALA A 473 -34.28 -30.12 12.58
CA ALA A 473 -35.57 -30.78 12.39
C ALA A 473 -36.18 -30.79 10.98
N ALA A 474 -35.70 -31.66 10.08
CA ALA A 474 -36.51 -32.20 8.99
C ALA A 474 -36.00 -33.57 8.52
N PHE A 475 -36.27 -34.63 9.29
CA PHE A 475 -36.28 -35.99 8.76
C PHE A 475 -37.39 -36.78 9.47
N GLY A 476 -38.54 -36.86 8.80
CA GLY A 476 -39.65 -37.72 9.15
C GLY A 476 -40.36 -38.16 7.87
N LEU A 477 -40.63 -39.47 7.81
CA LEU A 477 -41.53 -40.19 6.89
C LEU A 477 -40.95 -40.69 5.56
N SER A 478 -40.41 -41.91 5.61
CA SER A 478 -40.83 -42.98 4.69
C SER A 478 -40.69 -44.33 5.38
N ARG A 479 -41.75 -44.77 6.05
CA ARG A 479 -41.95 -46.18 6.42
C ARG A 479 -42.45 -46.91 5.18
N LYS A 480 -41.68 -47.87 4.67
CA LYS A 480 -42.23 -48.96 3.85
C LYS A 480 -42.97 -49.92 4.77
N THR A 481 -44.29 -49.84 4.79
CA THR A 481 -45.14 -50.95 5.22
C THR A 481 -45.13 -52.01 4.12
N LYS A 482 -44.63 -53.22 4.45
CA LYS A 482 -44.97 -54.44 3.73
C LYS A 482 -46.45 -54.75 3.99
N LYS A 483 -47.20 -55.04 2.93
CA LYS A 483 -48.43 -55.82 3.02
C LYS A 483 -48.45 -56.78 1.84
N ASP A 484 -48.55 -58.05 2.22
CA ASP A 484 -48.87 -59.31 1.53
C ASP A 484 -47.99 -59.75 0.35
#